data_AF-A0A3C1DAN8-F1
#
_entry.id   AF-A0A3C1DAN8-F1
#
_cell.length_a   1.000
_cell.length_b   1.000
_cell.length_c   1.000
_cell.angle_alpha   90.00
_cell.angle_beta   90.00
_cell.angle_gamma   90.00
#
_symmetry.space_group_name_H-M   'P 1'
#
loop_
_entity.id
_entity.type
_entity.pdbx_description
1 polymer ?
#
loop_
_entity_poly.entity_id
_entity_poly.type
_entity_poly.pdbx_seq_one_letter_code
_entity_poly.pdbx_strand_id
1 'polypeptide(L)'
;MPSNSNSSVPTLPKSFKYGPRFASPVNSPSYEWRDDTQFLQVTTGCSHNACRFCTFFKNVQYGKVPIDEVEFYLRYVALCDKVMPVKRVFLQGSNALHLSYDELMEISELVYAHLPNLETIGSYGRISDLRDKSVEQLRSLHDAGYDRLFFGVESADDHLLEFMRKGYDSAELYEAGSKLKESGIDWACTVMFGLGGHGYGFDHAIKTAEFCNFAEPDIVGAVSMTLTFDPYTKMFPPIKHAVDRGEFIEAGEIERYEEMREFVRHLDVDTLFTARHSSIPIGFAALIPSKKEELLDALTKVIEEGDEVEMRQFRERVREV
;
A
#
# COMPACT_ATOMS: atom_id res chain seq x y z
N MET A 1 -21.51 28.54 -51.21
CA MET A 1 -21.63 27.30 -50.41
C MET A 1 -20.37 27.20 -49.57
N PRO A 2 -20.45 27.21 -48.23
CA PRO A 2 -19.26 27.26 -47.39
C PRO A 2 -18.51 25.93 -47.44
N SER A 3 -17.19 26.07 -47.41
CA SER A 3 -16.16 25.03 -47.43
C SER A 3 -16.29 24.08 -46.24
N ASN A 4 -16.42 22.78 -46.52
CA ASN A 4 -16.22 21.72 -45.53
C ASN A 4 -14.74 21.70 -45.14
N SER A 5 -14.43 22.25 -43.97
CA SER A 5 -13.18 22.03 -43.26
C SER A 5 -13.12 20.55 -42.85
N ASN A 6 -12.12 19.82 -43.36
CA ASN A 6 -11.72 18.52 -42.85
C ASN A 6 -11.37 18.66 -41.36
N SER A 7 -12.30 18.30 -40.47
CA SER A 7 -11.95 17.92 -39.10
C SER A 7 -11.47 16.48 -39.15
N SER A 8 -10.17 16.29 -39.31
CA SER A 8 -9.54 15.00 -39.06
C SER A 8 -9.72 14.68 -37.58
N VAL A 9 -10.66 13.78 -37.27
CA VAL A 9 -10.80 13.19 -35.94
C VAL A 9 -9.45 12.54 -35.61
N PRO A 10 -8.77 12.93 -34.52
CA PRO A 10 -7.51 12.33 -34.13
C PRO A 10 -7.70 10.82 -33.97
N THR A 11 -6.91 10.05 -34.70
CA THR A 11 -6.88 8.60 -34.54
C THR A 11 -6.31 8.27 -33.16
N LEU A 12 -7.17 7.79 -32.28
CA LEU A 12 -6.80 7.27 -30.96
C LEU A 12 -5.73 6.16 -31.10
N PRO A 13 -4.62 6.23 -30.33
CA PRO A 13 -3.68 5.11 -30.17
C PRO A 13 -4.38 3.77 -29.87
N LYS A 14 -3.76 2.66 -30.30
CA LYS A 14 -4.36 1.31 -30.21
C LYS A 14 -4.78 0.89 -28.79
N SER A 15 -4.15 1.44 -27.76
CA SER A 15 -4.51 1.27 -26.33
C SER A 15 -5.90 1.80 -26.00
N PHE A 16 -6.37 2.84 -26.69
CA PHE A 16 -7.63 3.54 -26.39
C PHE A 16 -8.88 2.93 -27.05
N LYS A 17 -8.72 1.90 -27.88
CA LYS A 17 -9.85 1.28 -28.62
C LYS A 17 -10.87 0.60 -27.70
N TYR A 18 -10.51 0.32 -26.44
CA TYR A 18 -11.31 -0.48 -25.51
C TYR A 18 -11.54 0.18 -24.14
N GLY A 19 -11.32 1.49 -24.03
CA GLY A 19 -11.34 2.20 -22.74
C GLY A 19 -10.06 1.98 -21.92
N PRO A 20 -9.99 2.57 -20.72
CA PRO A 20 -8.79 2.48 -19.90
C PRO A 20 -8.47 1.05 -19.46
N ARG A 21 -7.18 0.69 -19.40
CA ARG A 21 -6.72 -0.65 -19.00
C ARG A 21 -5.58 -0.56 -18.00
N PHE A 22 -5.76 -1.24 -16.87
CA PHE A 22 -4.68 -1.42 -15.90
C PHE A 22 -3.73 -2.55 -16.35
N ALA A 23 -2.43 -2.38 -16.08
CA ALA A 23 -1.40 -3.37 -16.36
C ALA A 23 -1.46 -4.57 -15.39
N SER A 24 -2.07 -4.39 -14.23
CA SER A 24 -2.35 -5.40 -13.21
C SER A 24 -3.80 -5.27 -12.70
N PRO A 25 -4.32 -6.25 -11.95
CA PRO A 25 -5.52 -6.05 -11.14
C PRO A 25 -5.39 -4.77 -10.30
N VAL A 26 -6.51 -4.07 -10.13
CA VAL A 26 -6.59 -2.93 -9.22
C VAL A 26 -6.49 -3.48 -7.80
N ASN A 27 -5.44 -3.07 -7.09
CA ASN A 27 -5.31 -3.27 -5.67
C ASN A 27 -5.48 -1.90 -4.99
N SER A 28 -6.12 -1.84 -3.83
CA SER A 28 -6.15 -0.64 -3.00
C SER A 28 -6.50 -1.03 -1.56
N PRO A 29 -6.12 -0.22 -0.55
CA PRO A 29 -6.59 -0.41 0.82
C PRO A 29 -8.12 -0.47 0.85
N SER A 30 -8.70 -1.28 1.73
CA SER A 30 -10.15 -1.55 1.74
C SER A 30 -11.02 -0.29 1.79
N TYR A 31 -10.53 0.78 2.43
CA TYR A 31 -11.24 2.05 2.57
C TYR A 31 -11.19 2.95 1.31
N GLU A 32 -10.39 2.60 0.30
CA GLU A 32 -10.38 3.27 -1.01
C GLU A 32 -11.46 2.73 -1.95
N TRP A 33 -12.08 1.58 -1.64
CA TRP A 33 -13.20 1.02 -2.39
C TRP A 33 -14.52 1.71 -2.05
N ARG A 34 -14.54 3.04 -2.19
CA ARG A 34 -15.72 3.88 -1.99
C ARG A 34 -16.27 4.35 -3.33
N ASP A 35 -17.57 4.59 -3.36
CA ASP A 35 -18.29 5.00 -4.58
C ASP A 35 -17.76 6.34 -5.16
N ASP A 36 -17.20 7.21 -4.31
CA ASP A 36 -16.65 8.52 -4.67
C ASP A 36 -15.15 8.52 -5.00
N THR A 37 -14.51 7.34 -5.04
CA THR A 37 -13.09 7.17 -5.34
C THR A 37 -12.89 6.59 -6.74
N GLN A 38 -11.97 7.16 -7.51
CA GLN A 38 -11.62 6.69 -8.85
C GLN A 38 -10.16 6.29 -8.94
N PHE A 39 -9.90 5.16 -9.59
CA PHE A 39 -8.56 4.63 -9.76
C PHE A 39 -7.93 5.15 -11.05
N LEU A 40 -6.70 5.68 -10.95
CA LEU A 40 -5.98 6.26 -12.08
C LEU A 40 -4.57 5.67 -12.18
N GLN A 41 -4.28 4.91 -13.23
CA GLN A 41 -2.95 4.33 -13.40
C GLN A 41 -1.94 5.36 -13.90
N VAL A 42 -0.86 5.57 -13.15
CA VAL A 42 0.24 6.48 -13.52
C VAL A 42 1.59 5.77 -13.61
N THR A 43 1.69 4.57 -13.06
CA THR A 43 2.84 3.67 -13.18
C THR A 43 2.37 2.25 -13.50
N THR A 44 3.28 1.35 -13.83
CA THR A 44 3.01 -0.09 -13.95
C THR A 44 4.06 -0.84 -13.17
N GLY A 45 3.70 -1.93 -12.50
CA GLY A 45 4.65 -2.81 -11.81
C GLY A 45 5.40 -2.17 -10.64
N CYS A 46 6.14 -2.97 -9.86
CA CYS A 46 6.93 -2.46 -8.74
C CYS A 46 8.33 -2.02 -9.20
N SER A 47 8.77 -0.80 -8.86
CA SER A 47 10.12 -0.29 -9.21
C SER A 47 11.27 -1.07 -8.54
N HIS A 48 11.00 -1.75 -7.42
CA HIS A 48 11.98 -2.56 -6.69
C HIS A 48 11.91 -4.05 -7.06
N ASN A 49 10.71 -4.62 -7.07
CA ASN A 49 10.39 -6.01 -7.46
C ASN A 49 11.28 -7.14 -6.89
N ALA A 50 12.01 -6.92 -5.78
CA ALA A 50 12.96 -7.91 -5.23
C ALA A 50 12.56 -8.50 -3.87
N CYS A 51 11.48 -8.00 -3.23
CA CYS A 51 11.02 -8.51 -1.93
C CYS A 51 10.77 -10.03 -1.99
N ARG A 52 11.21 -10.76 -0.96
CA ARG A 52 11.11 -12.23 -0.92
C ARG A 52 9.71 -12.75 -0.59
N PHE A 53 8.89 -11.97 0.08
CA PHE A 53 7.52 -12.34 0.44
C PHE A 53 6.47 -11.94 -0.63
N CYS A 54 6.83 -11.10 -1.60
CA CYS A 54 5.87 -10.46 -2.51
C CYS A 54 5.70 -11.23 -3.82
N THR A 55 4.44 -11.35 -4.28
CA THR A 55 4.08 -11.91 -5.60
C THR A 55 3.39 -10.90 -6.54
N PHE A 56 2.70 -9.89 -6.02
CA PHE A 56 1.75 -8.99 -6.73
C PHE A 56 2.15 -8.47 -8.12
N PHE A 57 3.42 -8.13 -8.33
CA PHE A 57 3.88 -7.46 -9.55
C PHE A 57 4.99 -8.21 -10.28
N LYS A 58 5.18 -9.50 -9.97
CA LYS A 58 6.29 -10.29 -10.52
C LYS A 58 6.18 -10.56 -12.03
N ASN A 59 4.98 -10.44 -12.59
CA ASN A 59 4.69 -10.59 -14.02
C ASN A 59 4.50 -9.25 -14.75
N VAL A 60 4.62 -8.11 -14.06
CA VAL A 60 4.45 -6.77 -14.65
C VAL A 60 5.78 -6.00 -14.56
N GLN A 61 6.26 -5.52 -15.71
CA GLN A 61 7.48 -4.70 -15.74
C GLN A 61 7.20 -3.30 -15.19
N TYR A 62 8.20 -2.75 -14.49
CA TYR A 62 8.11 -1.37 -14.04
C TYR A 62 8.08 -0.40 -15.23
N GLY A 63 7.20 0.58 -15.19
CA GLY A 63 7.08 1.62 -16.20
C GLY A 63 6.34 2.85 -15.70
N LYS A 64 6.58 3.99 -16.34
CA LYS A 64 5.78 5.21 -16.18
C LYS A 64 4.72 5.23 -17.28
N VAL A 65 3.47 5.55 -16.92
CA VAL A 65 2.41 5.70 -17.92
C VAL A 65 2.60 7.05 -18.63
N PRO A 66 2.60 7.10 -19.97
CA PRO A 66 2.66 8.35 -20.71
C PRO A 66 1.54 9.33 -20.32
N ILE A 67 1.87 10.61 -20.21
CA ILE A 67 0.94 11.62 -19.69
C ILE A 67 -0.33 11.77 -20.55
N ASP A 68 -0.24 11.53 -21.86
CA ASP A 68 -1.38 11.52 -22.78
C ASP A 68 -2.35 10.35 -22.51
N GLU A 69 -1.84 9.21 -22.03
CA GLU A 69 -2.65 8.09 -21.58
C GLU A 69 -3.32 8.37 -20.23
N VAL A 70 -2.62 9.05 -19.31
CA VAL A 70 -3.19 9.53 -18.04
C VAL A 70 -4.32 10.53 -18.32
N GLU A 71 -4.09 11.53 -19.18
CA GLU A 71 -5.11 12.53 -19.53
C GLU A 71 -6.32 11.88 -20.21
N PHE A 72 -6.11 10.91 -21.11
CA PHE A 72 -7.22 10.16 -21.70
C PHE A 72 -8.05 9.43 -20.64
N TYR A 73 -7.41 8.78 -19.65
CA TYR A 73 -8.11 8.14 -18.54
C TYR A 73 -8.93 9.18 -17.77
N LEU A 74 -8.35 10.34 -17.45
CA LEU A 74 -9.04 11.42 -16.77
C LEU A 74 -10.27 11.94 -17.52
N ARG A 75 -10.23 12.01 -18.86
CA ARG A 75 -11.42 12.33 -19.66
C ARG A 75 -12.55 11.32 -19.45
N TYR A 76 -12.23 10.03 -19.27
CA TYR A 76 -13.22 9.00 -18.93
C TYR A 76 -13.76 9.19 -17.51
N VAL A 77 -12.89 9.45 -16.54
CA VAL A 77 -13.29 9.70 -15.14
C VAL A 77 -14.17 10.95 -15.02
N ALA A 78 -13.88 12.00 -15.79
CA ALA A 78 -14.72 13.20 -15.85
C ALA A 78 -16.11 12.95 -16.45
N LEU A 79 -16.33 11.84 -17.17
CA LEU A 79 -17.69 11.40 -17.54
C LEU A 79 -18.40 10.73 -16.37
N CYS A 80 -17.68 9.93 -15.58
CA CYS A 80 -18.21 9.31 -14.36
C CYS A 80 -18.62 10.37 -13.31
N ASP A 81 -17.82 11.43 -13.16
CA ASP A 81 -18.07 12.57 -12.25
C ASP A 81 -19.44 13.25 -12.48
N LYS A 82 -19.92 13.26 -13.73
CA LYS A 82 -21.24 13.81 -14.08
C LYS A 82 -22.41 12.99 -13.56
N VAL A 83 -22.17 11.72 -13.25
CA VAL A 83 -23.18 10.79 -12.72
C VAL A 83 -23.07 10.71 -11.20
N MET A 84 -21.84 10.60 -10.71
CA MET A 84 -21.53 10.52 -9.29
C MET A 84 -20.28 11.35 -9.00
N PRO A 85 -20.35 12.37 -8.14
CA PRO A 85 -19.22 13.24 -7.86
C PRO A 85 -18.00 12.46 -7.39
N VAL A 86 -16.89 12.65 -8.09
CA VAL A 86 -15.59 12.07 -7.73
C VAL A 86 -14.94 12.99 -6.71
N LYS A 87 -14.69 12.46 -5.51
CA LYS A 87 -14.05 13.19 -4.42
C LYS A 87 -12.60 12.81 -4.21
N ARG A 88 -12.23 11.61 -4.66
CA ARG A 88 -10.87 11.12 -4.51
C ARG A 88 -10.39 10.42 -5.77
N VAL A 89 -9.14 10.67 -6.14
CA VAL A 89 -8.43 9.86 -7.12
C VAL A 89 -7.35 9.09 -6.39
N PHE A 90 -7.29 7.78 -6.56
CA PHE A 90 -6.24 6.94 -6.01
C PHE A 90 -5.32 6.47 -7.14
N LEU A 91 -4.07 6.91 -7.10
CA LEU A 91 -3.08 6.59 -8.12
C LEU A 91 -2.65 5.13 -8.00
N GLN A 92 -2.77 4.44 -9.13
CA GLN A 92 -2.51 3.03 -9.31
C GLN A 92 -1.21 2.78 -10.08
N GLY A 93 -0.76 1.52 -10.03
CA GLY A 93 0.46 1.10 -10.71
C GLY A 93 1.56 0.55 -9.81
N SER A 94 1.23 0.15 -8.59
CA SER A 94 2.14 -0.26 -7.51
C SER A 94 2.92 0.85 -6.82
N ASN A 95 3.45 1.84 -7.54
CA ASN A 95 4.38 2.78 -6.93
C ASN A 95 4.41 4.15 -7.62
N ALA A 96 3.37 4.96 -7.37
CA ALA A 96 3.25 6.28 -7.97
C ALA A 96 4.35 7.24 -7.49
N LEU A 97 4.79 7.12 -6.25
CA LEU A 97 5.79 8.05 -5.68
C LEU A 97 7.21 7.86 -6.20
N HIS A 98 7.47 6.85 -7.04
CA HIS A 98 8.71 6.77 -7.80
C HIS A 98 8.76 7.80 -8.96
N LEU A 99 7.63 8.40 -9.32
CA LEU A 99 7.61 9.58 -10.19
C LEU A 99 8.34 10.74 -9.50
N SER A 100 8.99 11.57 -10.32
CA SER A 100 9.64 12.80 -9.84
C SER A 100 8.60 13.78 -9.29
N TYR A 101 9.07 14.76 -8.52
CA TYR A 101 8.22 15.84 -8.02
C TYR A 101 7.47 16.55 -9.17
N ASP A 102 8.17 16.91 -10.24
CA ASP A 102 7.57 17.62 -11.39
C ASP A 102 6.49 16.78 -12.08
N GLU A 103 6.72 15.47 -12.26
CA GLU A 103 5.73 14.55 -12.84
C GLU A 103 4.47 14.43 -11.95
N LEU A 104 4.64 14.39 -10.61
CA LEU A 104 3.51 14.36 -9.69
C LEU A 104 2.74 15.69 -9.69
N MET A 105 3.43 16.82 -9.79
CA MET A 105 2.77 18.13 -9.94
C MET A 105 1.97 18.19 -11.24
N GLU A 106 2.54 17.77 -12.38
CA GLU A 106 1.84 17.71 -13.66
C GLU A 106 0.59 16.81 -13.59
N ILE A 107 0.67 15.67 -12.90
CA ILE A 107 -0.49 14.80 -12.67
C ILE A 107 -1.57 15.53 -11.85
N SER A 108 -1.21 16.23 -10.78
CA SER A 108 -2.19 16.97 -9.97
C SER A 108 -2.89 18.06 -10.79
N GLU A 109 -2.14 18.82 -11.59
CA GLU A 109 -2.68 19.87 -12.46
C GLU A 109 -3.71 19.29 -13.45
N LEU A 110 -3.39 18.15 -14.08
CA LEU A 110 -4.30 17.46 -14.99
C LEU A 110 -5.53 16.91 -14.28
N VAL A 111 -5.35 16.31 -13.10
CA VAL A 111 -6.46 15.79 -12.29
C VAL A 111 -7.44 16.92 -11.97
N TYR A 112 -6.97 18.05 -11.43
CA TYR A 112 -7.84 19.17 -11.07
C TYR A 112 -8.41 19.93 -12.28
N ALA A 113 -7.71 19.93 -13.43
CA ALA A 113 -8.26 20.47 -14.68
C ALA A 113 -9.48 19.68 -15.18
N HIS A 114 -9.50 18.36 -14.93
CA HIS A 114 -10.61 17.48 -15.32
C HIS A 114 -11.66 17.27 -14.23
N LEU A 115 -11.27 17.37 -12.96
CA LEU A 115 -12.08 17.12 -11.77
C LEU A 115 -11.96 18.30 -10.80
N PRO A 116 -12.52 19.48 -11.11
CA PRO A 116 -12.29 20.71 -10.35
C PRO A 116 -12.85 20.68 -8.92
N ASN A 117 -13.72 19.72 -8.59
CA ASN A 117 -14.31 19.56 -7.26
C ASN A 117 -13.73 18.36 -6.47
N LEU A 118 -12.62 17.78 -6.97
CA LEU A 118 -11.89 16.74 -6.26
C LEU A 118 -11.39 17.28 -4.92
N GLU A 119 -11.38 16.44 -3.90
CA GLU A 119 -10.87 16.80 -2.58
C GLU A 119 -9.41 16.36 -2.41
N THR A 120 -9.08 15.11 -2.74
CA THR A 120 -7.73 14.56 -2.50
C THR A 120 -7.25 13.58 -3.56
N ILE A 121 -5.93 13.43 -3.64
CA ILE A 121 -5.21 12.45 -4.45
C ILE A 121 -4.47 11.50 -3.50
N GLY A 122 -4.89 10.23 -3.50
CA GLY A 122 -4.19 9.16 -2.79
C GLY A 122 -3.23 8.42 -3.69
N SER A 123 -2.32 7.62 -3.12
CA SER A 123 -1.54 6.67 -3.91
C SER A 123 -0.91 5.59 -3.07
N TYR A 124 -0.52 4.49 -3.71
CA TYR A 124 0.55 3.65 -3.19
C TYR A 124 1.92 4.25 -3.48
N GLY A 125 2.80 4.15 -2.49
CA GLY A 125 4.21 4.48 -2.62
C GLY A 125 5.10 3.49 -1.88
N ARG A 126 6.36 3.39 -2.31
CA ARG A 126 7.42 2.87 -1.44
C ARG A 126 7.94 4.03 -0.61
N ILE A 127 8.04 3.81 0.71
CA ILE A 127 8.50 4.86 1.64
C ILE A 127 9.93 5.31 1.33
N SER A 128 10.75 4.43 0.75
CA SER A 128 12.09 4.76 0.27
C SER A 128 12.14 5.81 -0.84
N ASP A 129 11.07 5.99 -1.59
CA ASP A 129 11.04 6.95 -2.71
C ASP A 129 10.88 8.39 -2.23
N LEU A 130 10.61 8.58 -0.93
CA LEU A 130 10.67 9.89 -0.28
C LEU A 130 12.11 10.39 -0.11
N ARG A 131 13.12 9.54 -0.33
CA ARG A 131 14.53 9.94 -0.37
C ARG A 131 14.75 11.04 -1.42
N ASP A 132 14.15 10.88 -2.59
CA ASP A 132 14.35 11.77 -3.75
C ASP A 132 13.44 13.00 -3.72
N LYS A 133 12.77 13.25 -2.58
CA LYS A 133 11.89 14.41 -2.37
C LYS A 133 12.35 15.17 -1.12
N SER A 134 12.43 16.49 -1.23
CA SER A 134 12.64 17.36 -0.06
C SER A 134 11.34 17.51 0.73
N VAL A 135 11.44 17.97 1.98
CA VAL A 135 10.26 18.27 2.80
C VAL A 135 9.39 19.35 2.14
N GLU A 136 10.01 20.38 1.55
CA GLU A 136 9.29 21.44 0.83
C GLU A 136 8.53 20.92 -0.38
N GLN A 137 9.13 19.98 -1.13
CA GLN A 137 8.46 19.33 -2.24
C GLN A 137 7.26 18.51 -1.78
N LEU A 138 7.39 17.78 -0.66
CA LEU A 138 6.26 17.05 -0.08
C LEU A 138 5.16 17.99 0.42
N ARG A 139 5.50 19.12 1.07
CA ARG A 139 4.52 20.16 1.41
C ARG A 139 3.80 20.70 0.18
N SER A 140 4.53 20.97 -0.90
CA SER A 140 3.92 21.41 -2.16
C SER A 140 3.00 20.33 -2.77
N LEU A 141 3.35 19.04 -2.64
CA LEU A 141 2.45 17.96 -3.06
C LEU A 141 1.20 17.92 -2.18
N HIS A 142 1.34 18.10 -0.86
CA HIS A 142 0.19 18.21 0.04
C HIS A 142 -0.74 19.37 -0.36
N ASP A 143 -0.18 20.55 -0.58
CA ASP A 143 -0.91 21.74 -1.03
C ASP A 143 -1.58 21.52 -2.41
N ALA A 144 -0.98 20.67 -3.26
CA ALA A 144 -1.53 20.23 -4.53
C ALA A 144 -2.57 19.11 -4.42
N GLY A 145 -2.95 18.72 -3.19
CA GLY A 145 -4.02 17.76 -2.90
C GLY A 145 -3.58 16.32 -2.66
N TYR A 146 -2.28 16.02 -2.66
CA TYR A 146 -1.79 14.69 -2.30
C TYR A 146 -1.95 14.42 -0.81
N ASP A 147 -2.78 13.45 -0.48
CA ASP A 147 -3.15 13.18 0.91
C ASP A 147 -3.63 11.73 1.13
N ARG A 148 -3.42 11.23 2.35
CA ARG A 148 -3.64 9.82 2.71
C ARG A 148 -2.87 8.87 1.78
N LEU A 149 -1.55 9.06 1.74
CA LEU A 149 -0.62 8.21 0.98
C LEU A 149 -0.41 6.87 1.69
N PHE A 150 -0.32 5.77 0.93
CA PHE A 150 -0.20 4.43 1.51
C PHE A 150 1.16 3.81 1.24
N PHE A 151 1.83 3.37 2.31
CA PHE A 151 3.18 2.82 2.27
C PHE A 151 3.25 1.40 2.81
N GLY A 152 3.81 0.48 2.02
CA GLY A 152 4.17 -0.84 2.53
C GLY A 152 5.42 -0.79 3.38
N VAL A 153 5.32 -0.51 4.68
CA VAL A 153 6.48 -0.47 5.60
C VAL A 153 6.93 -1.89 5.89
N GLU A 154 5.98 -2.75 6.23
CA GLU A 154 6.06 -4.16 6.62
C GLU A 154 6.88 -4.45 7.88
N SER A 155 8.02 -3.77 8.05
CA SER A 155 8.97 -3.94 9.15
C SER A 155 9.85 -2.71 9.30
N ALA A 156 10.31 -2.44 10.53
CA ALA A 156 11.42 -1.53 10.81
C ALA A 156 12.65 -2.25 11.39
N ASP A 157 12.69 -3.59 11.32
CA ASP A 157 13.84 -4.38 11.78
C ASP A 157 14.86 -4.58 10.65
N ASP A 158 16.06 -4.01 10.78
CA ASP A 158 17.14 -4.12 9.78
C ASP A 158 17.45 -5.56 9.37
N HIS A 159 17.39 -6.51 10.31
CA HIS A 159 17.59 -7.92 9.99
C HIS A 159 16.53 -8.41 9.00
N LEU A 160 15.26 -8.06 9.23
CA LEU A 160 14.15 -8.46 8.35
C LEU A 160 14.14 -7.65 7.05
N LEU A 161 14.46 -6.36 7.09
CA LEU A 161 14.58 -5.52 5.91
C LEU A 161 15.63 -6.08 4.94
N GLU A 162 16.79 -6.48 5.46
CA GLU A 162 17.84 -7.14 4.68
C GLU A 162 17.39 -8.54 4.24
N PHE A 163 16.95 -9.38 5.17
CA PHE A 163 16.59 -10.77 4.90
C PHE A 163 15.49 -10.86 3.85
N MET A 164 14.48 -9.99 3.90
CA MET A 164 13.36 -9.91 2.96
C MET A 164 13.68 -9.12 1.70
N ARG A 165 14.87 -8.52 1.60
CA ARG A 165 15.32 -7.68 0.49
C ARG A 165 14.37 -6.53 0.24
N LYS A 166 14.06 -5.74 1.28
CA LYS A 166 13.16 -4.60 1.15
C LYS A 166 13.79 -3.48 0.32
N GLY A 167 15.11 -3.40 0.25
CA GLY A 167 15.84 -2.41 -0.56
C GLY A 167 16.02 -1.06 0.13
N TYR A 168 15.90 -1.05 1.46
CA TYR A 168 16.28 0.06 2.35
C TYR A 168 16.52 -0.48 3.76
N ASP A 169 17.12 0.33 4.62
CA ASP A 169 17.32 0.07 6.05
C ASP A 169 16.43 0.96 6.94
N SER A 170 16.52 0.76 8.25
CA SER A 170 15.78 1.52 9.25
C SER A 170 16.19 3.00 9.25
N ALA A 171 17.46 3.35 9.04
CA ALA A 171 17.90 4.74 9.00
C ALA A 171 17.19 5.52 7.88
N GLU A 172 17.10 4.93 6.69
CA GLU A 172 16.36 5.47 5.56
C GLU A 172 14.84 5.54 5.83
N LEU A 173 14.31 4.57 6.56
CA LEU A 173 12.90 4.54 6.98
C LEU A 173 12.57 5.69 7.96
N TYR A 174 13.42 5.94 8.96
CA TYR A 174 13.27 7.05 9.91
C TYR A 174 13.45 8.42 9.25
N GLU A 175 14.38 8.56 8.29
CA GLU A 175 14.50 9.79 7.49
C GLU A 175 13.18 10.07 6.74
N ALA A 176 12.63 9.06 6.05
CA ALA A 176 11.37 9.18 5.35
C ALA A 176 10.20 9.50 6.29
N GLY A 177 10.15 8.89 7.48
CA GLY A 177 9.17 9.20 8.52
C GLY A 177 9.26 10.66 9.01
N SER A 178 10.47 11.20 9.17
CA SER A 178 10.65 12.64 9.51
C SER A 178 10.05 13.53 8.43
N LYS A 179 10.33 13.22 7.16
CA LYS A 179 9.81 14.00 6.02
C LYS A 179 8.28 14.01 5.97
N LEU A 180 7.63 12.87 6.23
CA LEU A 180 6.16 12.77 6.26
C LEU A 180 5.54 13.63 7.37
N LYS A 181 6.07 13.54 8.59
CA LYS A 181 5.63 14.39 9.70
C LYS A 181 5.77 15.88 9.38
N GLU A 182 6.91 16.26 8.82
CA GLU A 182 7.18 17.65 8.51
C GLU A 182 6.40 18.17 7.29
N SER A 183 5.91 17.29 6.42
CA SER A 183 5.12 17.66 5.25
C SER A 183 3.64 17.88 5.53
N GLY A 184 3.12 17.32 6.62
CA GLY A 184 1.70 17.42 6.99
C GLY A 184 0.77 16.58 6.12
N ILE A 185 1.31 15.59 5.40
CA ILE A 185 0.53 14.67 4.57
C ILE A 185 -0.03 13.58 5.47
N ASP A 186 -1.35 13.36 5.44
CA ASP A 186 -1.92 12.16 6.07
C ASP A 186 -1.32 10.93 5.36
N TRP A 187 -0.96 9.91 6.12
CA TRP A 187 -0.42 8.68 5.56
C TRP A 187 -0.82 7.44 6.35
N ALA A 188 -0.86 6.33 5.62
CA ALA A 188 -1.18 5.02 6.12
C ALA A 188 -0.04 4.07 5.79
N CYS A 189 0.15 3.04 6.62
CA CYS A 189 1.12 2.00 6.34
C CYS A 189 0.62 0.60 6.60
N THR A 190 1.26 -0.38 5.97
CA THR A 190 1.15 -1.79 6.37
C THR A 190 2.30 -2.25 7.23
N VAL A 191 1.99 -3.06 8.24
CA VAL A 191 2.93 -3.87 9.02
C VAL A 191 2.59 -5.34 8.82
N MET A 192 3.59 -6.22 8.68
CA MET A 192 3.38 -7.62 8.31
C MET A 192 3.80 -8.58 9.41
N PHE A 193 2.84 -9.24 10.03
CA PHE A 193 3.10 -10.24 11.07
C PHE A 193 3.46 -11.61 10.48
N GLY A 194 4.29 -12.37 11.19
CA GLY A 194 4.90 -13.62 10.76
C GLY A 194 6.09 -13.43 9.81
N LEU A 195 6.50 -12.18 9.54
CA LEU A 195 7.57 -11.88 8.59
C LEU A 195 8.91 -12.48 9.02
N GLY A 196 9.22 -12.47 10.31
CA GLY A 196 10.45 -13.07 10.83
C GLY A 196 10.47 -14.61 10.84
N GLY A 197 9.32 -15.25 10.62
CA GLY A 197 9.18 -16.69 10.83
C GLY A 197 9.16 -17.07 12.31
N HIS A 198 9.19 -18.37 12.55
CA HIS A 198 9.06 -18.95 13.88
C HIS A 198 10.19 -18.51 14.83
N GLY A 199 9.82 -18.01 16.00
CA GLY A 199 10.67 -17.59 17.10
C GLY A 199 11.19 -16.15 17.03
N TYR A 200 10.85 -15.37 16.00
CA TYR A 200 11.48 -14.05 15.76
C TYR A 200 10.56 -12.83 16.01
N GLY A 201 9.23 -13.02 16.05
CA GLY A 201 8.26 -11.91 15.92
C GLY A 201 8.43 -10.73 16.89
N PHE A 202 8.93 -10.93 18.12
CA PHE A 202 8.92 -9.86 19.12
C PHE A 202 9.88 -8.70 18.80
N ASP A 203 11.09 -8.98 18.32
CA ASP A 203 12.02 -7.91 17.91
C ASP A 203 11.43 -7.09 16.75
N HIS A 204 10.76 -7.77 15.82
CA HIS A 204 10.03 -7.14 14.74
C HIS A 204 8.91 -6.23 15.26
N ALA A 205 8.08 -6.73 16.17
CA ALA A 205 6.97 -6.02 16.76
C ALA A 205 7.42 -4.74 17.49
N ILE A 206 8.47 -4.83 18.31
CA ILE A 206 8.99 -3.70 19.10
C ILE A 206 9.54 -2.62 18.17
N LYS A 207 10.50 -2.96 17.30
CA LYS A 207 11.18 -2.00 16.42
C LYS A 207 10.20 -1.30 15.47
N THR A 208 9.21 -2.05 14.96
CA THR A 208 8.21 -1.50 14.05
C THR A 208 7.22 -0.58 14.78
N ALA A 209 6.84 -0.91 16.02
CA ALA A 209 6.03 -0.02 16.85
C ALA A 209 6.79 1.27 17.20
N GLU A 210 8.08 1.18 17.53
CA GLU A 210 8.94 2.35 17.76
C GLU A 210 8.99 3.27 16.53
N PHE A 211 9.12 2.70 15.33
CA PHE A 211 9.05 3.48 14.10
C PHE A 211 7.68 4.14 13.90
N CYS A 212 6.57 3.42 14.11
CA CYS A 212 5.23 4.00 14.01
C CYS A 212 5.02 5.13 15.03
N ASN A 213 5.48 4.96 16.26
CA ASN A 213 5.41 6.02 17.28
C ASN A 213 6.23 7.24 16.87
N PHE A 214 7.39 7.02 16.24
CA PHE A 214 8.20 8.12 15.74
C PHE A 214 7.58 8.80 14.53
N ALA A 215 7.06 8.06 13.56
CA ALA A 215 6.67 8.58 12.25
C ALA A 215 5.21 9.05 12.18
N GLU A 216 4.39 8.66 13.17
CA GLU A 216 3.01 9.12 13.34
C GLU A 216 2.09 8.87 12.12
N PRO A 217 1.91 7.61 11.67
CA PRO A 217 0.93 7.29 10.63
C PRO A 217 -0.50 7.42 11.15
N ASP A 218 -1.41 7.97 10.34
CA ASP A 218 -2.84 8.07 10.66
C ASP A 218 -3.54 6.71 10.70
N ILE A 219 -3.04 5.75 9.92
CA ILE A 219 -3.57 4.38 9.86
C ILE A 219 -2.43 3.38 9.83
N VAL A 220 -2.44 2.44 10.77
CA VAL A 220 -1.59 1.24 10.77
C VAL A 220 -2.43 0.03 10.39
N GLY A 221 -2.28 -0.42 9.14
CA GLY A 221 -2.87 -1.65 8.64
C GLY A 221 -2.01 -2.87 8.96
N ALA A 222 -2.58 -3.88 9.59
CA ALA A 222 -1.91 -5.15 9.81
C ALA A 222 -2.27 -6.17 8.73
N VAL A 223 -1.24 -6.77 8.15
CA VAL A 223 -1.32 -7.93 7.26
C VAL A 223 -0.55 -9.09 7.89
N SER A 224 -0.83 -10.31 7.43
CA SER A 224 -0.11 -11.52 7.85
C SER A 224 0.60 -12.09 6.64
N MET A 225 1.86 -12.50 6.83
CA MET A 225 2.66 -13.08 5.77
C MET A 225 2.01 -14.39 5.30
N THR A 226 1.70 -14.46 4.01
CA THR A 226 1.15 -15.65 3.35
C THR A 226 2.21 -16.28 2.45
N LEU A 227 2.23 -17.61 2.42
CA LEU A 227 3.08 -18.42 1.52
C LEU A 227 2.24 -19.12 0.44
N THR A 228 1.10 -18.53 0.07
CA THR A 228 0.13 -19.12 -0.84
C THR A 228 0.55 -18.92 -2.31
N PHE A 229 0.04 -19.79 -3.19
CA PHE A 229 0.26 -19.65 -4.63
C PHE A 229 -0.61 -18.51 -5.17
N ASP A 230 0.03 -17.52 -5.77
CA ASP A 230 -0.66 -16.43 -6.43
C ASP A 230 -1.10 -16.88 -7.84
N PRO A 231 -2.42 -16.95 -8.12
CA PRO A 231 -2.92 -17.41 -9.41
C PRO A 231 -2.69 -16.40 -10.54
N TYR A 232 -2.56 -15.11 -10.23
CA TYR A 232 -2.33 -14.06 -11.21
C TYR A 232 -0.88 -14.09 -11.71
N THR A 233 0.08 -14.16 -10.79
CA THR A 233 1.51 -14.22 -11.15
C THR A 233 2.03 -15.64 -11.37
N LYS A 234 1.21 -16.65 -11.05
CA LYS A 234 1.49 -18.09 -11.19
C LYS A 234 2.74 -18.53 -10.44
N MET A 235 2.96 -18.00 -9.24
CA MET A 235 4.10 -18.35 -8.42
C MET A 235 3.79 -18.32 -6.93
N PHE A 236 4.63 -19.01 -6.16
CA PHE A 236 4.75 -18.77 -4.73
C PHE A 236 5.68 -17.59 -4.46
N PRO A 237 5.58 -16.93 -3.29
CA PRO A 237 6.58 -15.98 -2.84
C PRO A 237 8.00 -16.55 -2.92
N PRO A 238 9.02 -15.77 -3.36
CA PRO A 238 10.40 -16.25 -3.45
C PRO A 238 10.96 -16.88 -2.17
N ILE A 239 10.47 -16.48 -1.00
CA ILE A 239 10.85 -17.07 0.30
C ILE A 239 10.48 -18.55 0.42
N LYS A 240 9.52 -19.06 -0.36
CA LYS A 240 9.13 -20.46 -0.39
C LYS A 240 10.33 -21.40 -0.65
N HIS A 241 11.31 -20.96 -1.43
CA HIS A 241 12.52 -21.74 -1.64
C HIS A 241 13.37 -21.93 -0.37
N ALA A 242 13.37 -20.96 0.55
CA ALA A 242 14.05 -21.10 1.85
C ALA A 242 13.27 -22.04 2.78
N VAL A 243 11.94 -22.00 2.72
CA VAL A 243 11.07 -22.96 3.43
C VAL A 243 11.36 -24.39 2.97
N ASP A 244 11.44 -24.62 1.65
CA ASP A 244 11.69 -25.94 1.08
C ASP A 244 13.07 -26.50 1.44
N ARG A 245 14.04 -25.62 1.74
CA ARG A 245 15.38 -26.00 2.23
C ARG A 245 15.48 -26.10 3.76
N GLY A 246 14.42 -25.77 4.50
CA GLY A 246 14.43 -25.71 5.96
C GLY A 246 15.20 -24.53 6.54
N GLU A 247 15.52 -23.52 5.72
CA GLU A 247 16.22 -22.29 6.13
C GLU A 247 15.28 -21.22 6.70
N PHE A 248 13.97 -21.40 6.51
CA PHE A 248 12.94 -20.54 7.08
C PHE A 248 11.78 -21.42 7.56
N ILE A 249 11.37 -21.24 8.80
CA ILE A 249 10.22 -21.92 9.39
C ILE A 249 9.12 -20.87 9.52
N GLU A 250 7.98 -21.13 8.91
CA GLU A 250 6.83 -20.24 9.02
C GLU A 250 6.33 -20.18 10.48
N ALA A 251 6.00 -18.98 10.97
CA ALA A 251 5.43 -18.81 12.30
C ALA A 251 4.11 -19.59 12.45
N GLY A 252 3.69 -19.84 13.69
CA GLY A 252 2.32 -20.29 14.00
C GLY A 252 1.30 -19.14 13.88
N GLU A 253 0.00 -19.42 13.84
CA GLU A 253 -1.03 -18.37 13.88
C GLU A 253 -1.10 -17.72 15.26
N ILE A 254 -1.09 -18.51 16.33
CA ILE A 254 -1.03 -17.99 17.70
C ILE A 254 0.19 -17.09 17.88
N GLU A 255 1.35 -17.52 17.37
CA GLU A 255 2.59 -16.74 17.42
C GLU A 255 2.47 -15.39 16.70
N ARG A 256 1.75 -15.32 15.56
CA ARG A 256 1.48 -14.05 14.87
C ARG A 256 0.56 -13.13 15.68
N TYR A 257 -0.40 -13.67 16.42
CA TYR A 257 -1.22 -12.87 17.33
C TYR A 257 -0.43 -12.42 18.56
N GLU A 258 0.50 -13.23 19.07
CA GLU A 258 1.43 -12.81 20.12
C GLU A 258 2.31 -11.65 19.65
N GLU A 259 2.84 -11.75 18.43
CA GLU A 259 3.58 -10.67 17.77
C GLU A 259 2.73 -9.40 17.58
N MET A 260 1.49 -9.55 17.10
CA MET A 260 0.55 -8.43 16.96
C MET A 260 0.24 -7.77 18.31
N ARG A 261 0.01 -8.57 19.35
CA ARG A 261 -0.22 -8.07 20.71
C ARG A 261 1.00 -7.32 21.23
N GLU A 262 2.20 -7.84 20.98
CA GLU A 262 3.44 -7.19 21.38
C GLU A 262 3.67 -5.86 20.65
N PHE A 263 3.30 -5.79 19.37
CA PHE A 263 3.32 -4.56 18.58
C PHE A 263 2.34 -3.54 19.18
N VAL A 264 1.07 -3.92 19.38
CA VAL A 264 0.04 -3.05 19.96
C VAL A 264 0.43 -2.58 21.37
N ARG A 265 1.07 -3.44 22.17
CA ARG A 265 1.56 -3.09 23.51
C ARG A 265 2.55 -1.92 23.48
N HIS A 266 3.40 -1.84 22.44
CA HIS A 266 4.36 -0.75 22.28
C HIS A 266 3.86 0.42 21.42
N LEU A 267 2.79 0.23 20.66
CA LEU A 267 2.18 1.29 19.87
C LEU A 267 1.53 2.33 20.79
N ASP A 268 1.98 3.57 20.69
CA ASP A 268 1.57 4.71 21.51
C ASP A 268 1.60 5.98 20.65
N VAL A 269 0.67 6.04 19.71
CA VAL A 269 0.49 7.15 18.77
C VAL A 269 -0.99 7.27 18.42
N ASP A 270 -1.45 8.49 18.11
CA ASP A 270 -2.84 8.73 17.70
C ASP A 270 -3.04 8.17 16.28
N THR A 271 -3.58 6.95 16.19
CA THR A 271 -3.71 6.22 14.93
C THR A 271 -4.89 5.27 14.95
N LEU A 272 -5.43 4.97 13.78
CA LEU A 272 -6.31 3.82 13.59
C LEU A 272 -5.47 2.56 13.31
N PHE A 273 -5.41 1.65 14.28
CA PHE A 273 -4.91 0.30 14.03
C PHE A 273 -6.01 -0.57 13.42
N THR A 274 -5.71 -1.28 12.33
CA THR A 274 -6.68 -2.16 11.65
C THR A 274 -6.04 -3.45 11.13
N ALA A 275 -6.43 -4.58 11.70
CA ALA A 275 -6.06 -5.93 11.29
C ALA A 275 -7.24 -6.63 10.59
N ARG A 276 -7.82 -6.00 9.57
CA ARG A 276 -8.99 -6.53 8.83
C ARG A 276 -8.66 -7.03 7.43
N HIS A 277 -7.37 -7.15 7.12
CA HIS A 277 -6.92 -7.69 5.85
C HIS A 277 -7.36 -9.16 5.68
N SER A 278 -7.54 -9.61 4.43
CA SER A 278 -7.99 -10.98 4.10
C SER A 278 -7.07 -12.07 4.64
N SER A 279 -5.82 -11.73 4.93
CA SER A 279 -4.82 -12.63 5.53
C SER A 279 -4.96 -12.83 7.04
N ILE A 280 -5.83 -12.08 7.73
CA ILE A 280 -5.99 -12.13 9.18
C ILE A 280 -7.23 -12.99 9.52
N PRO A 281 -7.06 -14.15 10.20
CA PRO A 281 -8.19 -15.03 10.53
C PRO A 281 -9.28 -14.39 11.39
N ILE A 282 -8.89 -13.60 12.40
CA ILE A 282 -9.78 -12.94 13.35
C ILE A 282 -9.42 -11.46 13.32
N GLY A 283 -10.29 -10.67 12.72
CA GLY A 283 -10.00 -9.27 12.43
C GLY A 283 -10.23 -8.32 13.61
N PHE A 284 -9.40 -7.28 13.69
CA PHE A 284 -9.47 -6.27 14.74
C PHE A 284 -9.39 -4.85 14.18
N ALA A 285 -9.96 -3.88 14.90
CA ALA A 285 -9.66 -2.47 14.69
C ALA A 285 -9.85 -1.69 15.98
N ALA A 286 -8.96 -0.74 16.24
CA ALA A 286 -9.02 0.12 17.42
C ALA A 286 -8.38 1.48 17.14
N LEU A 287 -8.91 2.52 17.77
CA LEU A 287 -8.24 3.81 17.87
C LEU A 287 -7.21 3.73 19.01
N ILE A 288 -5.95 4.00 18.71
CA ILE A 288 -4.86 3.99 19.69
C ILE A 288 -4.58 5.44 20.11
N PRO A 289 -4.34 5.73 21.40
CA PRO A 289 -4.33 4.81 22.55
C PRO A 289 -5.71 4.57 23.18
N SER A 290 -6.76 5.29 22.75
CA SER A 290 -8.06 5.32 23.46
C SER A 290 -8.75 3.97 23.64
N LYS A 291 -8.52 3.01 22.74
CA LYS A 291 -9.10 1.65 22.72
C LYS A 291 -8.04 0.55 22.79
N LYS A 292 -6.82 0.90 23.20
CA LYS A 292 -5.67 -0.02 23.25
C LYS A 292 -5.89 -1.20 24.19
N GLU A 293 -6.36 -0.96 25.42
CA GLU A 293 -6.58 -2.03 26.41
C GLU A 293 -7.67 -3.02 25.94
N GLU A 294 -8.78 -2.53 25.37
CA GLU A 294 -9.83 -3.37 24.79
C GLU A 294 -9.29 -4.27 23.66
N LEU A 295 -8.36 -3.75 22.84
CA LEU A 295 -7.69 -4.52 21.80
C LEU A 295 -6.73 -5.57 22.38
N LEU A 296 -5.94 -5.22 23.40
CA LEU A 296 -5.01 -6.15 24.06
C LEU A 296 -5.74 -7.32 24.73
N ASP A 297 -6.89 -7.05 25.37
CA ASP A 297 -7.75 -8.09 25.94
C ASP A 297 -8.29 -9.02 24.85
N ALA A 298 -8.77 -8.45 23.74
CA ALA A 298 -9.30 -9.22 22.63
C ALA A 298 -8.24 -10.10 21.94
N LEU A 299 -7.01 -9.59 21.79
CA LEU A 299 -5.87 -10.35 21.27
C LEU A 299 -5.47 -11.46 22.24
N THR A 300 -5.44 -11.20 23.55
CA THR A 300 -5.13 -12.21 24.56
C THR A 300 -6.12 -13.36 24.52
N LYS A 301 -7.41 -13.07 24.35
CA LYS A 301 -8.43 -14.10 24.17
C LYS A 301 -8.17 -14.99 22.95
N VAL A 302 -7.76 -14.43 21.82
CA VAL A 302 -7.41 -15.22 20.63
C VAL A 302 -6.18 -16.09 20.87
N ILE A 303 -5.18 -15.58 21.59
CA ILE A 303 -3.96 -16.33 21.93
C ILE A 303 -4.27 -17.51 22.86
N GLU A 304 -5.21 -17.35 23.81
CA GLU A 304 -5.55 -18.39 24.78
C GLU A 304 -6.56 -19.42 24.27
N GLU A 305 -7.52 -18.99 23.45
CA GLU A 305 -8.67 -19.81 23.04
C GLU A 305 -8.66 -20.18 21.54
N GLY A 306 -7.78 -19.59 20.73
CA GLY A 306 -7.76 -19.76 19.28
C GLY A 306 -7.37 -21.17 18.83
N ASP A 307 -8.06 -21.68 17.80
CA ASP A 307 -7.71 -22.94 17.16
C ASP A 307 -6.65 -22.69 16.06
N GLU A 308 -5.40 -23.04 16.36
CA GLU A 308 -4.25 -22.94 15.45
C GLU A 308 -4.51 -23.60 14.09
N VAL A 309 -5.18 -24.76 14.08
CA VAL A 309 -5.43 -25.52 12.84
C VAL A 309 -6.47 -24.79 12.00
N GLU A 310 -7.56 -24.32 12.60
CA GLU A 310 -8.62 -23.59 11.89
C GLU A 310 -8.08 -22.27 11.31
N MET A 311 -7.34 -21.50 12.11
CA MET A 311 -6.74 -20.23 11.68
C MET A 311 -5.74 -20.44 10.54
N ARG A 312 -4.91 -21.48 10.62
CA ARG A 312 -3.96 -21.80 9.56
C ARG A 312 -4.68 -22.18 8.26
N GLN A 313 -5.72 -23.01 8.36
CA GLN A 313 -6.54 -23.36 7.20
C GLN A 313 -7.23 -22.13 6.60
N PHE A 314 -7.63 -21.16 7.41
CA PHE A 314 -8.14 -19.88 6.92
C PHE A 314 -7.08 -19.16 6.07
N ARG A 315 -5.86 -18.97 6.59
CA ARG A 315 -4.78 -18.27 5.88
C ARG A 315 -4.40 -18.98 4.57
N GLU A 316 -4.30 -20.30 4.59
CA GLU A 316 -3.96 -21.10 3.40
C GLU A 316 -5.02 -21.04 2.29
N ARG A 317 -6.27 -20.66 2.61
CA ARG A 317 -7.34 -20.44 1.63
C ARG A 317 -7.32 -19.05 1.00
N VAL A 318 -6.50 -18.12 1.50
CA VAL A 318 -6.40 -16.76 0.96
C VAL A 318 -5.81 -16.83 -0.45
N ARG A 319 -6.68 -16.60 -1.45
CA ARG A 319 -6.33 -16.57 -2.88
C ARG A 319 -6.30 -15.17 -3.47
N GLU A 320 -6.79 -14.20 -2.70
CA GLU A 320 -6.83 -12.79 -3.02
C GLU A 320 -6.02 -12.06 -1.95
N VAL A 321 -4.91 -11.47 -2.39
CA VAL A 321 -4.13 -10.50 -1.64
C VAL A 321 -4.27 -9.18 -2.41
#